data_AF-A0A8J6JJ53-F1
#
_entry.id   AF-A0A8J6JJ53-F1
#
_cell.length_a   1.000
_cell.length_b   1.000
_cell.length_c   1.000
_cell.angle_alpha   90.00
_cell.angle_beta   90.00
_cell.angle_gamma   90.00
#
_symmetry.space_group_name_H-M   'P 1'
#
loop_
_entity.id
_entity.type
_entity.pdbx_description
1 polymer ?
#
loop_
_entity_poly.entity_id
_entity_poly.type
_entity_poly.pdbx_seq_one_letter_code
_entity_poly.pdbx_strand_id
1 'polypeptide(L)' 'MKLVKAEKIWLAVCIMGYLFYNIPGFPQYGDMRAAVIHGVVSMVWVWAANYIGFFIINRIYRLKKPRQD' A
#
# COMPACT_ATOMS: atom_id res chain seq x y z
N MET A 1 15.68 1.33 -15.15
CA MET A 1 15.25 0.05 -14.55
C MET A 1 13.87 -0.31 -15.07
N LYS A 2 13.63 -1.54 -15.53
CA LYS A 2 12.28 -1.98 -15.90
C LYS A 2 11.51 -2.35 -14.62
N LEU A 3 10.38 -1.69 -14.37
CA LEU A 3 9.49 -2.03 -13.25
C LEU A 3 8.95 -3.46 -13.42
N VAL A 4 9.19 -4.32 -12.43
CA VAL A 4 8.64 -5.67 -12.41
C VAL A 4 7.14 -5.63 -12.13
N LYS A 5 6.41 -6.67 -12.57
CA LYS A 5 4.96 -6.79 -12.36
C LYS A 5 4.56 -6.60 -10.88
N ALA A 6 5.37 -7.10 -9.95
CA ALA A 6 5.14 -6.94 -8.51
C ALA A 6 5.20 -5.46 -8.06
N GLU A 7 6.13 -4.66 -8.59
CA GLU A 7 6.21 -3.22 -8.27
C GLU A 7 5.01 -2.46 -8.81
N LYS A 8 4.53 -2.81 -10.01
CA LYS A 8 3.31 -2.21 -10.58
C LYS A 8 2.07 -2.52 -9.74
N ILE A 9 1.93 -3.76 -9.29
CA ILE A 9 0.82 -4.16 -8.41
C ILE A 9 0.94 -3.45 -7.07
N TRP A 10 2.13 -3.42 -6.47
CA TRP A 10 2.36 -2.74 -5.21
C TRP A 10 2.04 -1.24 -5.30
N LEU A 11 2.49 -0.58 -6.37
CA LEU A 11 2.18 0.83 -6.64
C LEU A 11 0.67 1.06 -6.79
N ALA A 12 -0.04 0.18 -7.51
CA ALA A 12 -1.48 0.28 -7.65
C ALA A 12 -2.20 0.16 -6.30
N VAL A 13 -1.78 -0.75 -5.42
CA VAL A 13 -2.34 -0.91 -4.07
C VAL A 13 -2.10 0.33 -3.21
N CYS A 14 -0.92 0.96 -3.32
CA CYS A 14 -0.62 2.20 -2.61
C CYS A 14 -1.48 3.37 -3.11
N ILE A 15 -1.64 3.50 -4.43
CA ILE A 15 -2.48 4.53 -5.05
C ILE A 15 -3.95 4.34 -4.63
N MET A 16 -4.47 3.11 -4.64
CA MET A 16 -5.83 2.82 -4.19
C MET A 16 -6.04 3.20 -2.72
N GLY A 17 -5.09 2.87 -1.84
CA GLY A 17 -5.16 3.27 -0.43
C GLY A 17 -5.14 4.78 -0.23
N TYR A 18 -4.29 5.49 -0.98
CA TYR A 18 -4.24 6.96 -0.96
C TYR A 18 -5.56 7.58 -1.43
N LEU A 19 -6.11 7.09 -2.55
CA LEU A 19 -7.39 7.59 -3.07
C LEU A 19 -8.52 7.32 -2.08
N PHE A 20 -8.58 6.11 -1.52
CA PHE A 20 -9.59 5.73 -0.53
C PHE A 20 -9.58 6.66 0.69
N TYR A 21 -8.41 7.01 1.21
CA TYR A 21 -8.28 7.93 2.36
C TYR A 21 -8.72 9.36 2.04
N ASN A 22 -8.58 9.80 0.79
CA ASN A 22 -8.80 11.18 0.37
C ASN A 22 -10.12 11.40 -0.39
N ILE A 23 -11.07 10.45 -0.34
CA ILE A 23 -12.36 10.61 -1.03
C ILE A 23 -13.13 11.77 -0.37
N PRO A 24 -13.45 12.85 -1.12
CA PRO A 24 -14.19 13.97 -0.55
C PRO A 24 -15.60 13.54 -0.15
N GLY A 25 -16.06 13.99 1.02
CA GLY A 25 -17.37 13.61 1.56
C GLY A 25 -17.49 12.17 2.06
N PHE A 26 -16.39 11.40 2.07
CA PHE A 26 -16.35 10.05 2.64
C PHE A 26 -15.31 9.96 3.76
N PRO A 27 -15.69 9.45 4.95
CA PRO A 27 -17.05 9.16 5.39
C PRO A 27 -17.88 10.44 5.56
N GLN A 28 -19.21 10.29 5.65
CA GLN A 28 -20.12 11.42 5.75
C GLN A 28 -19.72 12.35 6.92
N TYR A 29 -19.62 13.65 6.63
CA TYR A 29 -19.26 14.63 7.63
C TYR A 29 -20.29 14.67 8.77
N GLY A 30 -19.79 14.79 9.99
CA GLY A 30 -20.61 14.73 11.21
C GLY A 30 -20.76 13.33 11.81
N ASP A 31 -20.41 12.26 11.09
CA ASP A 31 -20.36 10.91 11.67
C ASP A 31 -18.96 10.59 12.21
N MET A 32 -18.77 10.84 13.51
CA MET A 32 -17.52 10.56 14.22
C MET A 32 -17.13 9.07 14.15
N ARG A 33 -18.09 8.16 14.24
CA ARG A 33 -17.80 6.72 14.28
C ARG A 33 -17.30 6.24 12.93
N ALA A 34 -17.96 6.66 11.85
CA ALA A 34 -17.51 6.35 10.51
C ALA A 34 -16.14 6.97 10.21
N ALA A 35 -15.88 8.21 10.65
CA ALA A 35 -14.58 8.86 10.53
C ALA A 35 -13.44 8.07 11.20
N VAL A 36 -13.65 7.62 12.44
CA VAL A 36 -12.66 6.81 13.16
C VAL A 36 -12.42 5.47 12.47
N ILE A 37 -13.48 4.76 12.08
CA ILE A 37 -13.36 3.47 11.38
C ILE A 37 -12.60 3.65 10.07
N HIS A 38 -12.95 4.67 9.29
CA HIS A 38 -12.29 4.97 8.02
C HIS A 38 -10.80 5.30 8.21
N GLY A 39 -10.47 6.12 9.20
CA GLY A 39 -9.10 6.46 9.56
C GLY A 39 -8.27 5.24 9.95
N VAL A 40 -8.82 4.35 10.78
CA VAL A 40 -8.13 3.12 11.19
C VAL A 40 -7.93 2.17 10.01
N VAL A 41 -8.96 1.94 9.20
CA VAL A 41 -8.89 1.04 8.04
C VAL A 41 -7.88 1.55 7.00
N SER A 42 -7.91 2.83 6.69
CA SER A 42 -6.96 3.46 5.75
C SER A 42 -5.53 3.41 6.27
N MET A 43 -5.30 3.67 7.57
CA MET A 43 -3.99 3.54 8.19
C MET A 43 -3.45 2.11 8.09
N VAL A 44 -4.26 1.11 8.46
CA VAL A 44 -3.89 -0.30 8.38
C VAL A 44 -3.58 -0.72 6.94
N TRP A 45 -4.39 -0.27 5.97
CA TRP A 45 -4.15 -0.54 4.56
C TRP A 45 -2.78 -0.03 4.12
N VAL A 46 -2.49 1.26 4.36
CA VAL A 46 -1.24 1.88 3.90
C VAL A 46 -0.02 1.23 4.56
N TRP A 47 -0.09 0.95 5.86
CA TRP A 47 0.98 0.28 6.58
C TRP A 47 1.22 -1.14 6.07
N ALA A 48 0.16 -1.94 5.95
CA ALA A 48 0.26 -3.29 5.42
C ALA A 48 0.82 -3.29 3.99
N ALA A 49 0.31 -2.43 3.11
CA ALA A 49 0.79 -2.31 1.73
C ALA A 49 2.29 -1.97 1.67
N ASN A 50 2.77 -1.06 2.52
CA ASN A 50 4.19 -0.70 2.56
C ASN A 50 5.08 -1.85 3.05
N TYR A 51 4.76 -2.47 4.19
CA TYR A 51 5.60 -3.54 4.73
C TYR A 51 5.59 -4.79 3.86
N ILE A 52 4.41 -5.19 3.36
CA ILE A 52 4.26 -6.37 2.50
C ILE A 52 4.94 -6.12 1.15
N GLY A 53 4.72 -4.94 0.55
CA GLY A 53 5.37 -4.55 -0.69
C GLY A 53 6.89 -4.54 -0.54
N PHE A 54 7.41 -3.89 0.49
CA PHE A 54 8.84 -3.87 0.78
C PHE A 54 9.42 -5.28 0.94
N PHE A 55 8.75 -6.16 1.68
CA PHE A 55 9.19 -7.55 1.85
C PHE A 55 9.24 -8.32 0.52
N ILE A 56 8.18 -8.23 -0.30
CA ILE A 56 8.10 -8.91 -1.59
C ILE A 56 9.16 -8.38 -2.55
N ILE A 57 9.29 -7.06 -2.66
CA ILE A 57 10.24 -6.42 -3.57
C ILE A 57 11.68 -6.76 -3.18
N ASN A 58 12.03 -6.67 -1.90
CA ASN A 58 13.34 -7.08 -1.42
C ASN A 58 13.63 -8.55 -1.71
N ARG A 59 12.64 -9.44 -1.55
CA ARG A 59 12.81 -10.86 -1.89
C ARG A 59 13.11 -11.04 -3.38
N ILE A 60 12.37 -10.36 -4.26
CA ILE A 60 12.61 -10.42 -5.72
C ILE A 60 14.01 -9.92 -6.07
N TYR A 61 14.43 -8.78 -5.53
CA TYR A 61 15.75 -8.22 -5.83
C TYR A 61 16.90 -9.02 -5.22
N ARG A 62 16.73 -9.58 -4.01
CA ARG A 62 17.69 -10.53 -3.43
C ARG A 62 17.85 -11.78 -4.29
N LEU A 63 16.75 -12.35 -4.78
CA LEU A 63 16.78 -13.52 -5.67
C LEU A 63 17.41 -13.22 -7.04
N LYS A 64 17.40 -11.97 -7.48
CA LYS A 64 18.06 -11.53 -8.72
C LYS A 64 19.56 -11.28 -8.56
N LYS A 65 20.06 -11.09 -7.34
CA LYS A 65 21.50 -10.92 -7.11
C LYS A 65 22.16 -12.30 -7.27
N PRO A 66 23.03 -12.51 -8.27
CA PRO A 66 23.75 -13.77 -8.40
C PRO A 66 24.55 -14.02 -7.12
N ARG A 67 24.56 -15.28 -6.66
CA ARG A 67 25.41 -15.70 -5.55
C ARG A 67 26.86 -15.51 -6.03
N GLN A 68 27.62 -14.69 -5.30
CA GLN A 68 29.05 -14.50 -5.54
C GLN A 68 29.75 -15.64 -4.79
N ASP A 69 29.95 -16.76 -5.50
CA ASP A 69 30.71 -17.93 -5.06
C ASP A 69 32.04 -17.92 -5.82
#